data_AF-B7PDH3-F1
#
_entry.id   AF-B7PDH3-F1
#
_cell.length_a   1.000
_cell.length_b   1.000
_cell.length_c   1.000
_cell.angle_alpha   90.00
_cell.angle_beta   90.00
_cell.angle_gamma   90.00
#
_symmetry.space_group_name_H-M   'P 1'
#
loop_
_entity.id
_entity.type
_entity.pdbx_description
1 polymer ?
#
loop_
_entity_poly.entity_id
_entity_poly.type
_entity_poly.pdbx_seq_one_letter_code
_entity_poly.pdbx_strand_id
1 'polypeptide(L)'
;MRFIKPDDNTTDIAAIEVLNVVLRLANLNSARKDEATYGSKSTFFVYLNTSLVGLVDVSRSNVFLMLQSPKYAQGSRYKVVRQCFNERYSAVMDPLEKQIVYELPDVVNRNIYEHVAVSMAHLEFREGVRRLSNNYSDYRLAAAQHWSSDQLFFVYYAESLCEKYNEEWTFRQFLRRKESPMAQRVNLALSHDATFHRAFGCRRGLGMRPVRSCSFW
;
A
#
# COMPACT_ATOMS: atom_id res chain seq x y z
N MET A 1 20.46 -4.35 2.94
CA MET A 1 20.30 -2.91 2.63
C MET A 1 20.66 -2.11 3.87
N ARG A 2 21.58 -1.15 3.78
CA ARG A 2 21.74 -0.13 4.84
C ARG A 2 20.71 0.94 4.54
N PHE A 3 19.71 1.07 5.41
CA PHE A 3 18.86 2.26 5.43
C PHE A 3 19.77 3.49 5.47
N ILE A 4 19.40 4.53 4.72
CA ILE A 4 19.99 5.86 4.86
C ILE A 4 19.95 6.18 6.35
N LYS A 5 21.08 6.48 6.99
CA LYS A 5 21.09 7.08 8.32
C LYS A 5 20.42 8.45 8.19
N PRO A 6 19.20 8.65 8.70
CA PRO A 6 18.56 9.95 8.73
C PRO A 6 18.89 10.60 10.09
N ASP A 7 18.75 11.91 10.18
CA ASP A 7 19.02 12.65 11.41
C ASP A 7 18.17 12.12 12.59
N ASP A 8 18.79 12.05 13.78
CA ASP A 8 18.38 11.26 14.95
C ASP A 8 16.88 11.28 15.29
N ASN A 9 16.17 12.39 15.04
CA ASN A 9 14.76 12.55 15.41
C ASN A 9 13.76 11.85 14.46
N THR A 10 14.14 11.59 13.20
CA THR A 10 13.29 10.86 12.22
C THR A 10 13.45 9.34 12.29
N THR A 11 14.61 8.89 12.79
CA THR A 11 14.90 7.48 13.03
C THR A 11 14.02 6.92 14.14
N ASP A 12 13.74 7.72 15.17
CA ASP A 12 12.88 7.33 16.28
C ASP A 12 11.43 7.13 15.86
N ILE A 13 10.89 8.00 14.99
CA ILE A 13 9.51 7.86 14.50
C ILE A 13 9.37 6.60 13.64
N ALA A 14 10.27 6.40 12.67
CA ALA A 14 10.25 5.22 11.83
C ALA A 14 10.50 3.92 12.63
N ALA A 15 11.39 3.96 13.62
CA ALA A 15 11.66 2.82 14.50
C ALA A 15 10.48 2.52 15.43
N ILE A 16 9.84 3.53 16.01
CA ILE A 16 8.64 3.40 16.87
C ILE A 16 7.48 2.84 16.05
N GLU A 17 7.33 3.27 14.81
CA GLU A 17 6.27 2.81 13.92
C GLU A 17 6.49 1.38 13.43
N VAL A 18 7.71 1.02 13.01
CA VAL A 18 8.09 -0.36 12.72
C VAL A 18 7.94 -1.24 13.97
N LEU A 19 8.31 -0.74 15.15
CA LEU A 19 8.12 -1.45 16.41
C LEU A 19 6.64 -1.63 16.75
N ASN A 20 5.80 -0.63 16.54
CA ASN A 20 4.35 -0.71 16.72
C ASN A 20 3.70 -1.71 15.77
N VAL A 21 4.17 -1.78 14.51
CA VAL A 21 3.73 -2.78 13.53
C VAL A 21 4.16 -4.18 13.98
N VAL A 22 5.43 -4.36 14.38
CA VAL A 22 5.96 -5.64 14.88
C VAL A 22 5.22 -6.08 16.14
N LEU A 23 4.91 -5.16 17.07
CA LEU A 23 4.14 -5.43 18.28
C LEU A 23 2.68 -5.80 17.96
N ARG A 24 2.05 -5.12 17.01
CA ARG A 24 0.69 -5.46 16.55
C ARG A 24 0.64 -6.82 15.86
N LEU A 25 1.64 -7.12 15.02
CA LEU A 25 1.78 -8.44 14.40
C LEU A 25 2.14 -9.52 15.43
N ALA A 26 2.95 -9.21 16.45
CA ALA A 26 3.24 -10.12 17.56
C ALA A 26 1.98 -10.43 18.40
N ASN A 27 1.10 -9.45 18.58
CA ASN A 27 -0.20 -9.65 19.22
C ASN A 27 -1.11 -10.58 18.40
N LEU A 28 -0.95 -10.70 17.08
CA LEU A 28 -1.64 -11.73 16.28
C LEU A 28 -1.20 -13.14 16.70
N ASN A 29 0.08 -13.34 17.03
CA ASN A 29 0.57 -14.62 17.54
C ASN A 29 0.01 -14.95 18.94
N SER A 30 -0.26 -13.93 19.77
CA SER A 30 -0.96 -14.10 21.05
C SER A 30 -2.43 -14.46 20.84
N ALA A 31 -3.14 -13.73 19.97
CA ALA A 31 -4.55 -14.00 19.64
C ALA A 31 -4.75 -15.41 19.05
N ARG A 32 -3.78 -15.91 18.27
CA ARG A 32 -3.77 -17.29 17.77
C ARG A 32 -3.65 -18.35 18.88
N LYS A 33 -2.95 -18.05 19.98
CA LYS A 33 -2.87 -18.95 21.15
C LYS A 33 -4.17 -18.93 21.96
N ASP A 34 -4.83 -17.78 22.02
CA ASP A 34 -6.10 -17.61 22.75
C ASP A 34 -7.32 -18.20 22.00
N GLU A 35 -7.28 -18.28 20.66
CA GLU A 35 -8.29 -18.97 19.84
C GLU A 35 -8.41 -20.48 20.14
N ALA A 36 -7.39 -21.10 20.73
CA ALA A 36 -7.48 -22.48 21.21
C ALA A 36 -8.38 -22.63 22.45
N THR A 37 -8.75 -21.51 23.10
CA THR A 37 -9.45 -21.49 24.40
C THR A 37 -10.78 -20.73 24.37
N TYR A 38 -11.02 -19.84 23.39
CA TYR A 38 -12.29 -19.11 23.28
C TYR A 38 -12.68 -18.90 21.80
N GLY A 39 -13.87 -19.39 21.43
CA GLY A 39 -14.33 -19.52 20.04
C GLY A 39 -14.69 -18.23 19.29
N SER A 40 -13.77 -17.27 19.13
CA SER A 40 -14.03 -16.04 18.35
C SER A 40 -13.00 -15.82 17.24
N LYS A 41 -13.25 -16.44 16.08
CA LYS A 41 -12.59 -16.07 14.81
C LYS A 41 -12.79 -14.58 14.46
N SER A 42 -13.88 -13.97 14.92
CA SER A 42 -14.20 -12.55 14.70
C SER A 42 -13.08 -11.62 15.19
N THR A 43 -12.52 -11.92 16.36
CA THR A 43 -11.55 -11.05 17.04
C THR A 43 -10.23 -10.96 16.27
N PHE A 44 -9.69 -12.10 15.83
CA PHE A 44 -8.42 -12.15 15.09
C PHE A 44 -8.47 -11.40 13.75
N PHE A 45 -9.53 -11.61 12.97
CA PHE A 45 -9.72 -10.95 11.68
C PHE A 45 -9.81 -9.42 11.81
N VAL A 46 -10.53 -8.93 12.82
CA VAL A 46 -10.63 -7.49 13.12
C VAL A 46 -9.27 -6.90 13.50
N TYR A 47 -8.49 -7.60 14.33
CA TYR A 47 -7.14 -7.16 14.70
C TYR A 47 -6.16 -7.12 13.52
N LEU A 48 -6.18 -8.16 12.68
CA LEU A 48 -5.34 -8.22 11.48
C LEU A 48 -5.67 -7.07 10.52
N ASN A 49 -6.97 -6.84 10.25
CA ASN A 49 -7.40 -5.75 9.38
C ASN A 49 -6.95 -4.39 9.93
N THR A 50 -7.25 -4.11 11.20
CA THR A 50 -6.88 -2.84 11.86
C THR A 50 -5.35 -2.61 11.87
N SER A 51 -4.56 -3.68 12.00
CA SER A 51 -3.10 -3.59 12.01
C SER A 51 -2.52 -3.30 10.62
N LEU A 52 -3.06 -3.95 9.58
CA LEU A 52 -2.66 -3.72 8.20
C LEU A 52 -3.04 -2.33 7.71
N VAL A 53 -4.25 -1.86 8.02
CA VAL A 53 -4.68 -0.48 7.75
C VAL A 53 -3.74 0.51 8.41
N GLY A 54 -3.47 0.33 9.71
CA GLY A 54 -2.54 1.19 10.44
C GLY A 54 -1.12 1.21 9.87
N LEU A 55 -0.62 0.06 9.38
CA LEU A 55 0.70 -0.03 8.73
C LEU A 55 0.74 0.78 7.43
N VAL A 56 -0.31 0.70 6.61
CA VAL A 56 -0.39 1.47 5.36
C VAL A 56 -0.51 2.97 5.65
N ASP A 57 -1.31 3.38 6.64
CA ASP A 57 -1.49 4.79 7.02
C ASP A 57 -0.21 5.44 7.55
N VAL A 58 0.52 4.71 8.39
CA VAL A 58 1.86 5.08 8.85
C VAL A 58 2.81 5.22 7.66
N SER A 59 2.81 4.24 6.75
CA SER A 59 3.66 4.27 5.55
C SER A 59 3.32 5.46 4.65
N ARG A 60 2.05 5.82 4.50
CA ARG A 60 1.60 7.02 3.78
C ARG A 60 2.20 8.29 4.39
N SER A 61 2.12 8.43 5.72
CA SER A 61 2.62 9.60 6.45
C SER A 61 4.14 9.75 6.29
N ASN A 62 4.89 8.67 6.41
CA ASN A 62 6.34 8.67 6.23
C ASN A 62 6.76 8.97 4.79
N VAL A 63 6.11 8.34 3.82
CA VAL A 63 6.41 8.57 2.40
C VAL A 63 6.13 10.01 2.00
N PHE A 64 5.04 10.59 2.50
CA PHE A 64 4.72 11.99 2.27
C PHE A 64 5.85 12.92 2.76
N LEU A 65 6.32 12.73 3.99
CA LEU A 65 7.43 13.52 4.55
C LEU A 65 8.74 13.32 3.76
N MET A 66 9.06 12.07 3.40
CA MET A 66 10.28 11.74 2.65
C MET A 66 10.29 12.38 1.26
N LEU A 67 9.19 12.30 0.52
CA LEU A 67 9.12 12.77 -0.87
C LEU A 67 8.91 14.28 -0.98
N GLN A 68 8.44 14.94 0.07
CA GLN A 68 8.42 16.40 0.15
C GLN A 68 9.79 17.03 0.47
N SER A 69 10.72 16.26 1.04
CA SER A 69 12.05 16.80 1.35
C SER A 69 12.77 17.26 0.06
N PRO A 70 13.35 18.48 0.03
CA PRO A 70 14.03 19.04 -1.15
C PRO A 70 15.11 18.11 -1.73
N LYS A 71 15.74 17.32 -0.86
CA LYS A 71 16.78 16.33 -1.21
C LYS A 71 16.26 15.27 -2.19
N TYR A 72 15.03 14.81 -2.03
CA TYR A 72 14.44 13.78 -2.87
C TYR A 72 13.64 14.37 -4.03
N ALA A 73 12.91 15.47 -3.79
CA ALA A 73 12.10 16.14 -4.81
C ALA A 73 12.93 16.61 -6.03
N GLN A 74 14.20 16.98 -5.82
CA GLN A 74 15.08 17.45 -6.91
C GLN A 74 15.99 16.38 -7.52
N GLY A 75 16.02 15.17 -6.94
CA GLY A 75 16.89 14.08 -7.41
C GLY A 75 16.53 13.63 -8.83
N SER A 76 17.55 13.44 -9.68
CA SER A 76 17.37 13.01 -11.08
C SER A 76 16.57 11.71 -11.21
N ARG A 77 16.80 10.76 -10.30
CA ARG A 77 16.07 9.49 -10.25
C ARG A 77 14.59 9.66 -9.92
N TYR A 78 14.26 10.50 -8.95
CA TYR A 78 12.86 10.78 -8.60
C TYR A 78 12.12 11.44 -9.76
N LYS A 79 12.76 12.36 -10.47
CA LYS A 79 12.19 12.99 -11.68
C LYS A 79 11.85 11.97 -12.76
N VAL A 80 12.74 11.01 -13.04
CA VAL A 80 12.50 9.94 -14.03
C VAL A 80 11.35 9.04 -13.61
N VAL A 81 11.33 8.60 -12.34
CA VAL A 81 10.26 7.75 -11.82
C VAL A 81 8.92 8.48 -11.86
N ARG A 82 8.89 9.74 -11.38
CA ARG A 82 7.70 10.60 -11.42
C ARG A 82 7.20 10.78 -12.85
N GLN A 83 8.10 11.01 -13.80
CA GLN A 83 7.72 11.13 -15.21
C GLN A 83 7.10 9.83 -15.74
N CYS A 84 7.66 8.66 -15.42
CA CYS A 84 7.06 7.38 -15.79
C CYS A 84 5.62 7.26 -15.26
N PHE A 85 5.42 7.56 -13.97
CA PHE A 85 4.09 7.51 -13.36
C PHE A 85 3.13 8.53 -13.97
N ASN A 86 3.59 9.77 -14.23
CA ASN A 86 2.79 10.78 -14.93
C ASN A 86 2.29 10.27 -16.28
N GLU A 87 3.20 9.71 -17.10
CA GLU A 87 2.87 9.18 -18.44
C GLU A 87 1.92 7.98 -18.38
N ARG A 88 2.01 7.15 -17.34
CA ARG A 88 1.19 5.94 -17.21
C ARG A 88 -0.17 6.23 -16.61
N TYR A 89 -0.21 7.02 -15.55
CA TYR A 89 -1.46 7.38 -14.90
C TYR A 89 -2.31 8.19 -15.87
N SER A 90 -1.74 9.16 -16.60
CA SER A 90 -2.48 9.89 -17.65
C SER A 90 -3.07 9.02 -18.77
N ALA A 91 -2.61 7.79 -18.94
CA ALA A 91 -3.14 6.83 -19.91
C ALA A 91 -4.25 5.91 -19.34
N VAL A 92 -4.43 5.85 -18.01
CA VAL A 92 -5.49 5.05 -17.36
C VAL A 92 -6.78 5.88 -17.33
N MET A 93 -7.78 5.41 -18.08
CA MET A 93 -8.98 6.18 -18.43
C MET A 93 -10.18 5.76 -17.59
N ASP A 94 -10.66 6.66 -16.73
CA ASP A 94 -12.08 6.68 -16.32
C ASP A 94 -12.82 7.70 -17.23
N PRO A 95 -13.97 7.36 -17.83
CA PRO A 95 -14.74 8.26 -18.68
C PRO A 95 -15.16 9.58 -18.01
N LEU A 96 -15.37 9.61 -16.69
CA LEU A 96 -15.81 10.80 -15.94
C LEU A 96 -14.67 11.74 -15.54
N GLU A 97 -13.45 11.21 -15.46
CA GLU A 97 -12.31 11.92 -14.86
C GLU A 97 -11.23 12.32 -15.86
N LYS A 98 -11.47 11.94 -17.12
CA LYS A 98 -10.60 11.83 -18.30
C LYS A 98 -9.64 12.98 -18.60
N GLN A 99 -9.79 14.13 -17.95
CA GLN A 99 -9.01 15.33 -18.23
C GLN A 99 -8.53 16.05 -16.97
N ILE A 100 -9.34 16.09 -15.91
CA ILE A 100 -9.08 16.95 -14.76
C ILE A 100 -8.10 16.30 -13.75
N VAL A 101 -8.11 14.97 -13.60
CA VAL A 101 -7.21 14.25 -12.68
C VAL A 101 -5.75 14.49 -13.02
N TYR A 102 -5.41 14.48 -14.32
CA TYR A 102 -4.02 14.46 -14.79
C TYR A 102 -3.45 15.86 -15.09
N GLU A 103 -4.30 16.88 -15.13
CA GLU A 103 -3.88 18.29 -15.18
C GLU A 103 -3.45 18.81 -13.80
N LEU A 104 -3.75 18.10 -12.70
CA LEU A 104 -3.44 18.50 -11.33
C LEU A 104 -2.19 17.77 -10.82
N PRO A 105 -1.00 18.43 -10.78
CA PRO A 105 0.25 17.78 -10.38
C PRO A 105 0.22 17.16 -8.98
N ASP A 106 -0.58 17.72 -8.08
CA ASP A 106 -0.75 17.24 -6.71
C ASP A 106 -1.48 15.89 -6.64
N VAL A 107 -2.47 15.68 -7.50
CA VAL A 107 -3.20 14.40 -7.58
C VAL A 107 -2.25 13.29 -8.00
N VAL A 108 -1.45 13.55 -9.03
CA VAL A 108 -0.48 12.57 -9.54
C VAL A 108 0.58 12.26 -8.48
N ASN A 109 1.10 13.27 -7.78
CA ASN A 109 2.04 13.06 -6.68
C ASN A 109 1.43 12.20 -5.56
N ARG A 110 0.18 12.47 -5.15
CA ARG A 110 -0.52 11.64 -4.13
C ARG A 110 -0.66 10.19 -4.58
N ASN A 111 -0.95 9.93 -5.85
CA ASN A 111 -1.02 8.56 -6.38
C ASN A 111 0.36 7.87 -6.41
N ILE A 112 1.44 8.61 -6.65
CA ILE A 112 2.82 8.08 -6.51
C ILE A 112 3.10 7.74 -5.04
N TYR A 113 2.73 8.63 -4.12
CA TYR A 113 2.93 8.41 -2.68
C TYR A 113 2.19 7.17 -2.22
N GLU A 114 0.98 6.96 -2.72
CA GLU A 114 0.17 5.76 -2.45
C GLU A 114 0.88 4.48 -2.91
N HIS A 115 1.40 4.46 -4.14
CA HIS A 115 2.17 3.32 -4.67
C HIS A 115 3.39 3.00 -3.79
N VAL A 116 4.15 4.02 -3.39
CA VAL A 116 5.35 3.83 -2.55
C VAL A 116 4.94 3.36 -1.16
N ALA A 117 3.90 3.94 -0.57
CA ALA A 117 3.43 3.60 0.77
C ALA A 117 2.96 2.15 0.87
N VAL A 118 2.12 1.67 -0.06
CA VAL A 118 1.65 0.28 -0.04
C VAL A 118 2.79 -0.71 -0.24
N SER A 119 3.76 -0.38 -1.07
CA SER A 119 4.92 -1.24 -1.33
C SER A 119 5.86 -1.32 -0.12
N MET A 120 6.10 -0.18 0.55
CA MET A 120 6.88 -0.15 1.80
C MET A 120 6.16 -0.92 2.91
N ALA A 121 4.86 -0.70 3.08
CA ALA A 121 4.03 -1.45 4.01
C ALA A 121 4.10 -2.96 3.73
N HIS A 122 4.09 -3.37 2.46
CA HIS A 122 4.21 -4.79 2.09
C HIS A 122 5.56 -5.39 2.49
N LEU A 123 6.66 -4.66 2.29
CA LEU A 123 8.00 -5.10 2.69
C LEU A 123 8.08 -5.31 4.21
N GLU A 124 7.57 -4.36 4.99
CA GLU A 124 7.55 -4.45 6.46
C GLU A 124 6.64 -5.58 6.95
N PHE A 125 5.47 -5.74 6.33
CA PHE A 125 4.58 -6.86 6.61
C PHE A 125 5.28 -8.21 6.40
N ARG A 126 5.97 -8.39 5.28
CA ARG A 126 6.70 -9.63 4.97
C ARG A 126 7.81 -9.91 5.96
N GLU A 127 8.57 -8.90 6.38
CA GLU A 127 9.60 -9.06 7.39
C GLU A 127 9.00 -9.40 8.77
N GLY A 128 7.87 -8.78 9.13
CA GLY A 128 7.11 -9.12 10.33
C GLY A 128 6.63 -10.57 10.34
N VAL A 129 6.03 -11.04 9.24
CA VAL A 129 5.63 -12.45 9.06
C VAL A 129 6.84 -13.36 9.23
N ARG A 130 7.96 -13.08 8.55
CA ARG A 130 9.19 -13.89 8.61
C ARG A 130 9.74 -14.03 10.04
N ARG A 131 9.69 -12.96 10.83
CA ARG A 131 10.17 -12.96 12.23
C ARG A 131 9.27 -13.75 13.17
N LEU A 132 7.96 -13.68 12.97
CA LEU A 132 6.96 -14.29 13.85
C LEU A 132 6.75 -15.77 13.60
N SER A 133 7.15 -16.25 12.44
CA SER A 133 6.76 -17.55 11.92
C SER A 133 7.80 -18.65 12.16
N ASN A 134 8.75 -18.53 13.08
CA ASN A 134 9.82 -19.55 13.28
C ASN A 134 10.48 -19.99 11.94
N ASN A 135 10.80 -19.04 11.04
CA ASN A 135 11.32 -19.26 9.68
C ASN A 135 10.33 -19.76 8.61
N TYR A 136 9.01 -19.78 8.83
CA TYR A 136 8.05 -19.98 7.74
C TYR A 136 7.93 -18.71 6.87
N SER A 137 7.91 -18.87 5.54
CA SER A 137 7.82 -17.73 4.61
C SER A 137 6.40 -17.21 4.36
N ASP A 138 5.38 -17.83 4.97
CA ASP A 138 3.97 -17.59 4.66
C ASP A 138 3.11 -17.79 5.93
N TYR A 139 2.09 -16.94 6.09
CA TYR A 139 1.04 -17.09 7.11
C TYR A 139 -0.31 -17.24 6.42
N ARG A 140 -1.10 -18.23 6.85
CA ARG A 140 -2.40 -18.54 6.27
C ARG A 140 -3.49 -18.47 7.32
N LEU A 141 -4.57 -17.79 6.97
CA LEU A 141 -5.79 -17.79 7.76
C LEU A 141 -6.45 -19.18 7.68
N ALA A 142 -6.87 -19.73 8.82
CA ALA A 142 -7.49 -21.06 8.86
C ALA A 142 -8.72 -21.17 7.94
N ALA A 143 -9.50 -20.10 7.81
CA ALA A 143 -10.68 -20.04 6.93
C ALA A 143 -10.35 -19.69 5.46
N ALA A 144 -9.10 -19.34 5.15
CA ALA A 144 -8.69 -18.87 3.82
C ALA A 144 -7.31 -19.44 3.43
N GLN A 145 -7.10 -20.74 3.67
CA GLN A 145 -5.80 -21.40 3.44
C GLN A 145 -5.32 -21.40 1.99
N HIS A 146 -6.20 -21.11 1.03
CA HIS A 146 -5.87 -20.96 -0.38
C HIS A 146 -5.26 -19.60 -0.72
N TRP A 147 -5.33 -18.63 0.20
CA TRP A 147 -4.70 -17.32 0.06
C TRP A 147 -3.37 -17.30 0.82
N SER A 148 -2.32 -16.84 0.15
CA SER A 148 -1.02 -16.53 0.77
C SER A 148 -1.07 -15.24 1.57
N SER A 149 -0.12 -15.05 2.50
CA SER A 149 0.02 -13.81 3.27
C SER A 149 0.16 -12.58 2.36
N ASP A 150 0.89 -12.70 1.24
CA ASP A 150 1.06 -11.62 0.28
C ASP A 150 -0.27 -11.24 -0.39
N GLN A 151 -1.06 -12.23 -0.83
CA GLN A 151 -2.36 -11.93 -1.41
C GLN A 151 -3.32 -11.33 -0.39
N LEU A 152 -3.33 -11.84 0.84
CA LEU A 152 -4.15 -11.31 1.93
C LEU A 152 -3.80 -9.86 2.23
N PHE A 153 -2.52 -9.50 2.28
CA PHE A 153 -2.09 -8.11 2.46
C PHE A 153 -2.74 -7.18 1.43
N PHE A 154 -2.67 -7.53 0.15
CA PHE A 154 -3.23 -6.70 -0.92
C PHE A 154 -4.77 -6.68 -0.92
N VAL A 155 -5.42 -7.78 -0.55
CA VAL A 155 -6.88 -7.83 -0.38
C VAL A 155 -7.32 -6.90 0.74
N TYR A 156 -6.67 -6.96 1.92
CA TYR A 156 -6.99 -6.07 3.03
C TYR A 156 -6.69 -4.60 2.71
N TYR A 157 -5.58 -4.32 2.02
CA TYR A 157 -5.31 -2.98 1.51
C TYR A 157 -6.43 -2.46 0.61
N ALA A 158 -6.87 -3.25 -0.37
CA ALA A 158 -7.96 -2.87 -1.26
C ALA A 158 -9.30 -2.71 -0.52
N GLU A 159 -9.59 -3.62 0.42
CA GLU A 159 -10.81 -3.59 1.25
C GLU A 159 -10.88 -2.34 2.14
N SER A 160 -9.75 -1.90 2.69
CA SER A 160 -9.68 -0.67 3.49
C SER A 160 -10.05 0.61 2.72
N LEU A 161 -10.05 0.53 1.40
CA LEU A 161 -10.38 1.60 0.45
C LEU A 161 -11.69 1.32 -0.30
N CYS A 162 -12.46 0.32 0.10
CA CYS A 162 -13.76 0.05 -0.51
C CYS A 162 -14.74 1.17 -0.19
N GLU A 163 -15.19 1.87 -1.24
CA GLU A 163 -16.27 2.84 -1.18
C GLU A 163 -17.24 2.60 -2.34
N LYS A 164 -18.50 2.99 -2.17
CA LYS A 164 -19.48 2.97 -3.25
C LYS A 164 -20.30 4.24 -3.22
N TYR A 165 -20.13 5.04 -4.26
CA TYR A 165 -20.88 6.27 -4.50
C TYR A 165 -21.36 6.30 -5.94
N ASN A 166 -22.38 7.11 -6.22
CA ASN A 166 -22.79 7.36 -7.60
C ASN A 166 -21.76 8.25 -8.30
N GLU A 167 -21.72 8.17 -9.63
CA GLU A 167 -20.72 8.85 -10.46
C GLU A 167 -20.69 10.37 -10.25
N GLU A 168 -21.87 11.00 -10.12
CA GLU A 168 -21.98 12.44 -9.90
C GLU A 168 -21.35 12.87 -8.56
N TRP A 169 -21.61 12.12 -7.48
CA TRP A 169 -21.05 12.40 -6.18
C TRP A 169 -19.53 12.19 -6.18
N THR A 170 -19.06 11.10 -6.79
CA THR A 170 -17.62 10.81 -6.94
C THR A 170 -16.92 11.95 -7.67
N PHE A 171 -17.47 12.40 -8.79
CA PHE A 171 -16.93 13.51 -9.56
C PHE A 171 -16.91 14.82 -8.77
N ARG A 172 -17.99 15.13 -8.03
CA ARG A 172 -18.03 16.32 -7.15
C ARG A 172 -16.99 16.23 -6.03
N GLN A 173 -16.78 15.06 -5.44
CA GLN A 173 -15.73 14.88 -4.44
C GLN A 173 -14.35 15.06 -5.01
N PHE A 174 -14.11 14.50 -6.20
CA PHE A 174 -12.87 14.67 -6.92
C PHE A 174 -12.58 16.17 -7.15
N LEU A 175 -13.54 16.94 -7.69
CA LEU A 175 -13.36 18.39 -7.91
C LEU A 175 -13.12 19.15 -6.61
N ARG A 176 -13.80 18.78 -5.53
CA ARG A 176 -13.69 19.43 -4.22
C ARG A 176 -12.37 19.14 -3.52
N ARG A 177 -11.95 17.87 -3.50
CA ARG A 177 -10.81 17.38 -2.73
C ARG A 177 -9.52 17.36 -3.53
N LYS A 178 -9.61 17.33 -4.87
CA LYS A 178 -8.48 17.11 -5.78
C LYS A 178 -7.73 15.84 -5.38
N GLU A 179 -8.47 14.75 -5.23
CA GLU A 179 -7.95 13.43 -4.89
C GLU A 179 -8.64 12.39 -5.77
N SER A 180 -7.88 11.42 -6.28
CA SER A 180 -8.44 10.31 -7.04
C SER A 180 -9.45 9.52 -6.20
N PRO A 181 -10.55 9.01 -6.78
CA PRO A 181 -11.44 8.12 -6.06
C PRO A 181 -10.71 6.87 -5.58
N MET A 182 -11.27 6.21 -4.57
CA MET A 182 -10.54 5.13 -3.90
C MET A 182 -10.25 3.94 -4.82
N ALA A 183 -11.16 3.61 -5.75
CA ALA A 183 -10.92 2.56 -6.74
C ALA A 183 -9.68 2.85 -7.62
N GLN A 184 -9.53 4.09 -8.08
CA GLN A 184 -8.38 4.56 -8.84
C GLN A 184 -7.12 4.52 -7.96
N ARG A 185 -7.18 4.94 -6.70
CA ARG A 185 -6.03 4.88 -5.79
C ARG A 185 -5.49 3.46 -5.64
N VAL A 186 -6.38 2.49 -5.40
CA VAL A 186 -6.01 1.06 -5.34
C VAL A 186 -5.41 0.61 -6.66
N ASN A 187 -6.10 0.86 -7.77
CA ASN A 187 -5.70 0.31 -9.06
C ASN A 187 -4.37 0.90 -9.57
N LEU A 188 -4.19 2.22 -9.43
CA LEU A 188 -2.96 2.89 -9.82
C LEU A 188 -1.79 2.43 -8.95
N ALA A 189 -1.98 2.33 -7.63
CA ALA A 189 -0.94 1.87 -6.72
C ALA A 189 -0.48 0.43 -7.00
N LEU A 190 -1.41 -0.49 -7.28
CA LEU A 190 -1.11 -1.91 -7.48
C LEU A 190 -0.71 -2.26 -8.91
N SER A 191 -1.18 -1.51 -9.92
CA SER A 191 -0.92 -1.85 -11.32
C SER A 191 0.55 -1.78 -11.73
N HIS A 192 1.35 -1.03 -10.99
CA HIS A 192 2.79 -0.93 -11.20
C HIS A 192 3.62 -1.72 -10.18
N ASP A 193 2.99 -2.39 -9.21
CA ASP A 193 3.70 -3.14 -8.18
C ASP A 193 4.05 -4.56 -8.63
N ALA A 194 5.35 -4.83 -8.75
CA ALA A 194 5.85 -6.12 -9.19
C ALA A 194 5.56 -7.25 -8.19
N THR A 195 5.38 -6.93 -6.91
CA THR A 195 5.12 -7.93 -5.87
C THR A 195 3.66 -8.38 -5.90
N PHE A 196 2.74 -7.45 -6.07
CA PHE A 196 1.33 -7.69 -6.39
C PHE A 196 1.19 -8.55 -7.65
N HIS A 197 1.92 -8.21 -8.73
CA HIS A 197 1.89 -9.03 -9.96
C HIS A 197 2.31 -10.48 -9.71
N ARG A 198 3.31 -10.70 -8.85
CA ARG A 198 3.74 -12.07 -8.49
C ARG A 198 2.70 -12.76 -7.61
N ALA A 199 2.18 -12.08 -6.60
CA ALA A 199 1.20 -12.63 -5.65
C ALA A 199 -0.08 -13.12 -6.35
N PHE A 200 -0.53 -12.42 -7.39
CA PHE A 200 -1.75 -12.77 -8.14
C PHE A 200 -1.48 -13.39 -9.53
N GLY A 201 -0.21 -13.65 -9.88
CA GLY A 201 0.15 -14.23 -11.17
C GLY A 201 -0.27 -13.38 -12.38
N CYS A 202 -0.24 -12.05 -12.25
CA CYS A 202 -0.68 -11.14 -13.32
C CYS A 202 0.19 -11.29 -14.57
N ARG A 203 -0.46 -11.47 -15.73
CA ARG A 203 0.20 -11.58 -17.03
C ARG A 203 0.48 -10.20 -17.62
N ARG A 204 1.66 -10.01 -18.20
CA ARG A 204 2.07 -8.73 -18.78
C ARG A 204 1.12 -8.31 -19.91
N GLY A 205 0.66 -7.07 -19.87
CA GLY A 205 -0.29 -6.51 -20.83
C GLY A 205 -1.76 -6.85 -20.58
N LEU A 206 -2.08 -7.56 -19.48
CA LEU A 206 -3.44 -7.97 -19.15
C LEU A 206 -3.84 -7.47 -17.76
N GLY A 207 -5.06 -6.96 -17.66
CA GLY A 207 -5.65 -6.48 -16.40
C GLY A 207 -4.73 -5.51 -15.67
N MET A 208 -4.39 -5.86 -14.42
CA MET A 208 -3.60 -5.03 -13.51
C MET A 208 -2.09 -5.04 -13.77
N ARG A 209 -1.60 -5.61 -14.88
CA ARG A 209 -0.17 -5.56 -15.22
C ARG A 209 0.03 -4.95 -16.60
N PRO A 210 0.39 -3.66 -16.70
CA PRO A 210 0.61 -3.01 -17.98
C PRO A 210 1.83 -3.60 -18.70
N VAL A 211 1.93 -3.35 -20.01
CA VAL A 211 3.10 -3.74 -20.80
C VAL A 211 4.36 -3.04 -20.29
N ARG A 212 4.25 -1.84 -19.73
CA ARG A 212 5.35 -1.09 -19.14
C ARG A 212 4.95 -0.65 -17.74
N SER A 213 5.59 -1.24 -16.72
CA SER A 213 5.42 -0.85 -15.32
C SER A 213 6.44 0.22 -14.94
N CYS A 214 6.10 1.07 -13.97
CA CYS A 214 7.01 2.03 -13.38
C CYS A 214 7.49 1.43 -12.06
N SER A 215 8.80 1.45 -11.83
CA SER A 215 9.37 0.99 -10.55
C SER A 215 9.83 2.22 -9.78
N PHE A 216 9.43 2.31 -8.51
CA PHE A 216 10.04 3.28 -7.61
C PHE A 216 11.45 2.83 -7.14
N TRP A 217 11.67 1.51 -7.07
CA TRP A 217 12.88 0.82 -6.58
C TRP A 217 13.89 0.51 -7.69
#